data_AF-L7YBV0-F1
#
_entry.id   AF-L7YBV0-F1
#
_cell.length_a   1.000
_cell.length_b   1.000
_cell.length_c   1.000
_cell.angle_alpha   90.00
_cell.angle_beta   90.00
_cell.angle_gamma   90.00
#
_symmetry.space_group_name_H-M   'P 1'
#
loop_
_entity.id
_entity.type
_entity.pdbx_description
1 polymer ?
#
loop_
_entity_poly.entity_id
_entity_poly.type
_entity_poly.pdbx_seq_one_letter_code
_entity_poly.pdbx_strand_id
1 'polypeptide(L)'
;MQKKRVVVGLSGGVDSSVAALLLKKQGYEVIGLFMHNWDDSVFNQCTWKEDSIDALLVAKDLNIPFQVVEMKKEYEESIINYMFDGYRSGKTPNPDILCNREIKFNVFLKKSIDLGADFIATGHYVNKKKLIKNNKIIYRLLVGKDSNKDQSYFLCQLTQYQLKKSLFPLGTLTKNQVRKIAEKNRLCNAYKKDSQGLCFVGKIQLSRFLQKKIFPKRGEIVMIDSNALMYHPKKKPFCQRKKNVFLSKRKKYQKSDGKVIGYHHGSQFFTKGQRKGISIGGYKKALFVIETDIKENIVYTGMGKNHPGLYKKSLFIQEKDIHWIREDLALLNGEKMEVFCRIRYRQPLQKALLYKIKNGMFIEFEILQCAITEGQFAVWYLNEELIGSGVIS
;
A
#
# COMPACT_ATOMS: atom_id res chain seq x y z
N MET A 1 -0.89 39.20 11.20
CA MET A 1 -0.68 37.79 11.63
C MET A 1 0.36 37.15 10.72
N GLN A 2 1.36 36.47 11.29
CA GLN A 2 2.37 35.74 10.51
C GLN A 2 1.67 34.63 9.70
N LYS A 3 1.95 34.57 8.39
CA LYS A 3 1.41 33.51 7.53
C LYS A 3 1.97 32.17 8.00
N LYS A 4 1.12 31.16 8.11
CA LYS A 4 1.59 29.80 8.43
C LYS A 4 2.38 29.25 7.25
N ARG A 5 3.48 28.57 7.55
CA ARG A 5 4.39 28.00 6.56
C ARG A 5 4.03 26.56 6.24
N VAL A 6 3.93 26.24 4.95
CA VAL A 6 3.62 24.90 4.46
C VAL A 6 4.66 24.47 3.45
N VAL A 7 5.28 23.33 3.73
CA VAL A 7 6.21 22.69 2.81
C VAL A 7 5.45 21.63 1.99
N VAL A 8 5.44 21.78 0.67
CA VAL A 8 4.72 20.90 -0.24
C VAL A 8 5.71 19.96 -0.92
N GLY A 9 5.47 18.66 -0.82
CA GLY A 9 6.23 17.66 -1.57
C GLY A 9 5.86 17.75 -3.06
N LEU A 10 6.70 18.41 -3.86
CA LEU A 10 6.55 18.53 -5.31
C LEU A 10 7.25 17.35 -5.97
N SER A 11 6.49 16.48 -6.65
CA SER A 11 7.04 15.31 -7.36
C SER A 11 7.21 15.52 -8.86
N GLY A 12 6.99 16.75 -9.34
CA GLY A 12 6.89 17.07 -10.78
C GLY A 12 5.55 16.65 -11.41
N GLY A 13 4.66 16.02 -10.66
CA GLY A 13 3.32 15.63 -11.10
C GLY A 13 2.28 16.73 -10.90
N VAL A 14 1.19 16.66 -11.66
CA VAL A 14 0.10 17.66 -11.64
C VAL A 14 -0.55 17.80 -10.27
N ASP A 15 -0.67 16.69 -9.54
CA ASP A 15 -1.38 16.66 -8.27
C ASP A 15 -0.67 17.50 -7.20
N SER A 16 0.65 17.32 -7.07
CA SER A 16 1.45 18.16 -6.17
C SER A 16 1.47 19.63 -6.58
N SER A 17 1.47 19.92 -7.90
CA SER A 17 1.44 21.30 -8.40
C SER A 17 0.15 22.01 -8.04
N VAL A 18 -0.99 21.35 -8.28
CA VAL A 18 -2.31 21.91 -7.91
C VAL A 18 -2.46 22.02 -6.40
N ALA A 19 -1.93 21.07 -5.63
CA ALA A 19 -1.92 21.18 -4.17
C ALA A 19 -1.18 22.43 -3.68
N ALA A 20 0.02 22.70 -4.22
CA ALA A 20 0.79 23.90 -3.90
C ALA A 20 0.05 25.19 -4.32
N LEU A 21 -0.52 25.21 -5.53
CA LEU A 21 -1.31 26.33 -6.03
C LEU A 21 -2.50 26.65 -5.11
N LEU A 22 -3.25 25.62 -4.69
CA LEU A 22 -4.42 25.80 -3.81
C LEU A 22 -4.01 26.34 -2.44
N LEU A 23 -2.92 25.84 -1.85
CA LEU A 23 -2.41 26.34 -0.58
C LEU A 23 -1.92 27.78 -0.69
N LYS A 24 -1.24 28.14 -1.78
CA LYS A 24 -0.83 29.52 -2.03
C LYS A 24 -2.05 30.44 -2.12
N LYS A 25 -3.10 30.03 -2.83
CA LYS A 25 -4.39 30.77 -2.91
C LYS A 25 -5.11 30.89 -1.57
N GLN A 26 -4.93 29.94 -0.66
CA GLN A 26 -5.45 29.99 0.71
C GLN A 26 -4.64 30.92 1.64
N GLY A 27 -3.56 31.52 1.15
CA GLY A 27 -2.77 32.51 1.89
C GLY A 27 -1.62 31.94 2.72
N TYR A 28 -1.29 30.65 2.57
CA TYR A 28 -0.11 30.07 3.22
C TYR A 28 1.20 30.59 2.59
N GLU A 29 2.26 30.63 3.40
CA GLU A 29 3.63 30.73 2.89
C GLU A 29 4.04 29.34 2.40
N VAL A 30 4.09 29.14 1.09
CA VAL A 30 4.33 27.83 0.47
C VAL A 30 5.78 27.70 0.03
N ILE A 31 6.42 26.60 0.40
CA ILE A 31 7.77 26.20 -0.05
C ILE A 31 7.64 24.84 -0.74
N GLY A 32 8.22 24.70 -1.93
CA GLY A 32 8.30 23.44 -2.67
C GLY A 32 9.54 22.64 -2.27
N LEU A 33 9.38 21.34 -2.03
CA LEU A 33 10.49 20.42 -1.84
C LEU A 33 10.34 19.20 -2.74
N PHE A 34 11.42 18.85 -3.45
CA PHE A 34 11.53 17.60 -4.20
C PHE A 34 12.36 16.60 -3.42
N MET A 35 11.82 15.38 -3.23
CA MET A 35 12.49 14.31 -2.50
C MET A 35 13.27 13.42 -3.46
N HIS A 36 14.60 13.47 -3.40
CA HIS A 36 15.46 12.56 -4.15
C HIS A 36 15.73 11.30 -3.34
N ASN A 37 14.96 10.26 -3.65
CA ASN A 37 14.88 9.04 -2.84
C ASN A 37 15.72 7.87 -3.37
N TRP A 38 15.98 7.80 -4.68
CA TRP A 38 16.63 6.63 -5.26
C TRP A 38 17.27 6.95 -6.61
N ASP A 39 18.41 6.32 -6.87
CA ASP A 39 19.08 6.31 -8.16
C ASP A 39 19.09 4.89 -8.71
N ASP A 40 18.42 4.66 -9.85
CA ASP A 40 18.61 3.44 -10.62
C ASP A 40 19.53 3.71 -11.82
N SER A 41 20.80 4.01 -11.52
CA SER A 41 21.85 4.24 -12.52
C SER A 41 22.19 2.99 -13.35
N VAL A 42 21.72 1.80 -12.93
CA VAL A 42 22.14 0.51 -13.50
C VAL A 42 21.33 0.09 -14.73
N PHE A 43 20.08 0.55 -14.86
CA PHE A 43 19.20 0.15 -15.97
C PHE A 43 18.73 1.28 -16.90
N ASN A 44 19.41 2.42 -16.86
CA ASN A 44 19.47 3.43 -17.93
C ASN A 44 18.16 4.18 -18.27
N GLN A 45 17.46 4.72 -17.26
CA GLN A 45 16.65 5.93 -17.43
C GLN A 45 16.52 6.66 -16.09
N CYS A 46 17.28 7.74 -15.93
CA CYS A 46 17.29 8.56 -14.72
C CYS A 46 16.06 9.47 -14.66
N THR A 47 14.88 8.91 -14.40
CA THR A 47 13.59 9.64 -14.46
C THR A 47 13.47 10.74 -13.42
N TRP A 48 14.16 10.63 -12.28
CA TRP A 48 14.04 11.62 -11.22
C TRP A 48 14.55 13.00 -11.62
N LYS A 49 15.54 13.08 -12.54
CA LYS A 49 16.07 14.36 -13.02
C LYS A 49 15.00 15.14 -13.77
N GLU A 50 14.30 14.49 -14.70
CA GLU A 50 13.17 15.07 -15.43
C GLU A 50 12.06 15.50 -14.46
N ASP A 51 11.67 14.63 -13.52
CA ASP A 51 10.66 14.96 -12.51
C ASP A 51 11.07 16.15 -11.61
N SER A 52 12.36 16.27 -11.28
CA SER A 52 12.89 17.38 -10.48
C SER A 52 12.88 18.71 -11.25
N ILE A 53 13.15 18.67 -12.56
CA ILE A 53 13.07 19.84 -13.44
C ILE A 53 11.61 20.31 -13.54
N ASP A 54 10.66 19.38 -13.74
CA ASP A 54 9.24 19.73 -13.75
C ASP A 54 8.78 20.33 -12.42
N ALA A 55 9.27 19.81 -11.29
CA ALA A 55 8.98 20.37 -9.98
C ALA A 55 9.54 21.79 -9.81
N LEU A 56 10.76 22.05 -10.31
CA LEU A 56 11.38 23.38 -10.32
C LEU A 56 10.58 24.36 -11.21
N LEU A 57 10.18 23.95 -12.41
CA LEU A 57 9.38 24.77 -13.32
C LEU A 57 8.04 25.15 -12.70
N VAL A 58 7.36 24.19 -12.05
CA VAL A 58 6.13 24.46 -11.29
C VAL A 58 6.37 25.46 -10.16
N ALA A 59 7.47 25.31 -9.41
CA ALA A 59 7.77 26.24 -8.33
C ALA A 59 8.04 27.67 -8.86
N LYS A 60 8.69 27.78 -10.02
CA LYS A 60 8.90 29.05 -10.73
C LYS A 60 7.57 29.66 -11.20
N ASP A 61 6.71 28.87 -11.86
CA ASP A 61 5.37 29.31 -12.30
C ASP A 61 4.54 29.81 -11.12
N LEU A 62 4.65 29.13 -9.99
CA LEU A 62 3.95 29.49 -8.77
C LEU A 62 4.65 30.58 -7.97
N ASN A 63 5.85 31.04 -8.35
CA ASN A 63 6.69 31.96 -7.59
C ASN A 63 6.77 31.58 -6.09
N ILE A 64 7.29 30.37 -5.83
CA ILE A 64 7.55 29.82 -4.49
C ILE A 64 9.01 29.34 -4.38
N PRO A 65 9.64 29.39 -3.20
CA PRO A 65 10.96 28.80 -2.99
C PRO A 65 10.94 27.30 -3.28
N PHE A 66 12.06 26.79 -3.80
CA PHE A 66 12.21 25.39 -4.16
C PHE A 66 13.56 24.84 -3.72
N GLN A 67 13.56 23.61 -3.21
CA GLN A 67 14.79 22.90 -2.88
C GLN A 67 14.66 21.40 -3.16
N VAL A 68 15.78 20.78 -3.51
CA VAL A 68 15.91 19.32 -3.63
C VAL A 68 16.54 18.80 -2.34
N VAL A 69 15.97 17.74 -1.78
CA VAL A 69 16.47 17.11 -0.56
C VAL A 69 16.76 15.65 -0.83
N GLU A 70 18.00 15.24 -0.57
CA GLU A 70 18.39 13.84 -0.63
C GLU A 70 17.86 13.07 0.58
N MET A 71 17.28 11.90 0.30
CA MET A 71 16.76 10.95 1.30
C MET A 71 17.10 9.50 0.94
N LYS A 72 18.13 9.30 0.10
CA LYS A 72 18.47 7.97 -0.45
C LYS A 72 18.78 6.96 0.63
N LYS A 73 19.53 7.37 1.65
CA LYS A 73 19.95 6.48 2.75
C LYS A 73 18.73 6.00 3.53
N GLU A 74 17.90 6.92 3.97
CA GLU A 74 16.69 6.62 4.72
C GLU A 74 15.71 5.76 3.89
N TYR A 75 15.67 6.01 2.58
CA TYR A 75 14.87 5.25 1.62
C TYR A 75 15.37 3.82 1.44
N GLU A 76 16.67 3.62 1.26
CA GLU A 76 17.25 2.29 1.10
C GLU A 76 17.02 1.44 2.36
N GLU A 77 17.31 2.02 3.53
CA GLU A 77 17.14 1.36 4.82
C GLU A 77 15.69 0.99 5.09
N SER A 78 14.75 1.91 4.86
CA SER A 78 13.35 1.71 5.27
C SER A 78 12.48 1.01 4.24
N ILE A 79 12.77 1.17 2.94
CA ILE A 79 11.89 0.72 1.86
C ILE A 79 12.53 -0.40 1.06
N ILE A 80 13.76 -0.20 0.60
CA ILE A 80 14.43 -1.17 -0.29
C ILE A 80 14.76 -2.45 0.47
N ASN A 81 15.38 -2.34 1.64
CA ASN A 81 15.69 -3.51 2.48
C ASN A 81 14.43 -4.26 2.91
N TYR A 82 13.40 -3.53 3.36
CA TYR A 82 12.08 -4.11 3.64
C TYR A 82 11.51 -4.90 2.47
N MET A 83 11.62 -4.39 1.23
CA MET A 83 11.18 -5.13 0.07
C MET A 83 11.96 -6.43 -0.13
N PHE A 84 13.30 -6.35 -0.13
CA PHE A 84 14.15 -7.51 -0.35
C PHE A 84 13.95 -8.59 0.72
N ASP A 85 13.82 -8.20 1.99
CA ASP A 85 13.61 -9.13 3.10
C ASP A 85 12.21 -9.77 3.05
N GLY A 86 11.20 -8.99 2.65
CA GLY A 86 9.86 -9.51 2.37
C GLY A 86 9.89 -10.59 1.30
N TYR A 87 10.48 -10.31 0.15
CA TYR A 87 10.55 -11.28 -0.95
C TYR A 87 11.43 -12.50 -0.63
N ARG A 88 12.56 -12.32 0.07
CA ARG A 88 13.41 -13.43 0.55
C ARG A 88 12.65 -14.38 1.46
N SER A 89 11.75 -13.86 2.28
CA SER A 89 10.90 -14.65 3.17
C SER A 89 9.61 -15.16 2.52
N GLY A 90 9.39 -14.91 1.22
CA GLY A 90 8.22 -15.35 0.47
C GLY A 90 6.96 -14.52 0.69
N LYS A 91 7.10 -13.35 1.32
CA LYS A 91 6.02 -12.37 1.50
C LYS A 91 5.97 -11.43 0.30
N THR A 92 4.83 -10.77 0.13
CA THR A 92 4.66 -9.71 -0.87
C THR A 92 4.50 -8.37 -0.15
N PRO A 93 5.60 -7.64 0.11
CA PRO A 93 5.56 -6.36 0.82
C PRO A 93 4.81 -5.28 0.04
N ASN A 94 4.32 -4.24 0.73
CA ASN A 94 3.77 -3.03 0.11
C ASN A 94 4.67 -1.82 0.42
N PRO A 95 5.63 -1.47 -0.45
CA PRO A 95 6.58 -0.41 -0.19
C PRO A 95 5.95 0.99 -0.21
N ASP A 96 4.84 1.19 -0.91
CA ASP A 96 4.21 2.52 -1.01
C ASP A 96 3.58 2.95 0.32
N ILE A 97 3.02 2.01 1.08
CA ILE A 97 2.53 2.26 2.45
C ILE A 97 3.68 2.68 3.36
N LEU A 98 4.80 1.95 3.34
CA LEU A 98 5.97 2.30 4.14
C LEU A 98 6.62 3.60 3.68
N CYS A 99 6.67 3.88 2.37
CA CYS A 99 7.19 5.13 1.83
C CYS A 99 6.41 6.33 2.39
N ASN A 100 5.08 6.22 2.49
CA ASN A 100 4.31 7.26 3.17
C ASN A 100 4.68 7.32 4.66
N ARG A 101 4.64 6.20 5.39
CA ARG A 101 4.90 6.18 6.84
C ARG A 101 6.28 6.72 7.23
N GLU A 102 7.32 6.22 6.58
CA GLU A 102 8.73 6.45 6.96
C GLU A 102 9.36 7.63 6.22
N ILE A 103 9.01 7.85 4.95
CA ILE A 103 9.67 8.88 4.14
C ILE A 103 8.82 10.15 4.10
N LYS A 104 7.64 10.10 3.50
CA LYS A 104 6.84 11.32 3.23
C LYS A 104 6.23 11.95 4.48
N PHE A 105 5.90 11.16 5.50
CA PHE A 105 5.26 11.67 6.71
C PHE A 105 6.14 11.54 7.96
N ASN A 106 7.35 11.01 7.84
CA ASN A 106 8.32 10.98 8.94
C ASN A 106 9.58 11.79 8.56
N VAL A 107 10.47 11.27 7.70
CA VAL A 107 11.71 11.99 7.34
C VAL A 107 11.43 13.37 6.70
N PHE A 108 10.53 13.43 5.72
CA PHE A 108 10.13 14.69 5.07
C PHE A 108 9.45 15.66 6.04
N LEU A 109 8.59 15.15 6.93
CA LEU A 109 7.96 15.97 7.96
C LEU A 109 9.00 16.58 8.89
N LYS A 110 9.95 15.77 9.38
CA LYS A 110 11.03 16.23 10.26
C LYS A 110 11.88 17.31 9.59
N LYS A 111 12.41 17.03 8.40
CA LYS A 111 13.21 18.01 7.63
C LYS A 111 12.42 19.30 7.34
N SER A 112 11.11 19.20 7.10
CA SER A 112 10.26 20.38 6.89
C SER A 112 10.08 21.23 8.16
N ILE A 113 9.89 20.59 9.32
CA ILE A 113 9.79 21.28 10.61
C ILE A 113 11.12 21.97 10.95
N ASP A 114 12.25 21.33 10.68
CA ASP A 114 13.59 21.91 10.89
C ASP A 114 13.81 23.16 10.02
N LEU A 115 13.12 23.26 8.86
CA LEU A 115 13.06 24.46 8.00
C LEU A 115 12.01 25.50 8.45
N GLY A 116 11.42 25.33 9.63
CA GLY A 116 10.44 26.23 10.23
C GLY A 116 9.01 26.05 9.70
N ALA A 117 8.66 24.91 9.09
CA ALA A 117 7.31 24.68 8.60
C ALA A 117 6.31 24.37 9.74
N ASP A 118 5.12 24.96 9.65
CA ASP A 118 3.99 24.60 10.52
C ASP A 118 3.37 23.26 10.12
N PHE A 119 3.33 23.02 8.79
CA PHE A 119 2.73 21.85 8.16
C PHE A 119 3.53 21.37 6.96
N ILE A 120 3.33 20.09 6.62
CA ILE A 120 3.62 19.57 5.29
C ILE A 120 2.34 19.42 4.48
N ALA A 121 2.46 19.36 3.15
CA ALA A 121 1.37 18.99 2.27
C ALA A 121 1.81 18.05 1.17
N THR A 122 0.87 17.25 0.69
CA THR A 122 1.08 16.30 -0.40
C THR A 122 -0.12 16.32 -1.34
N GLY A 123 0.08 15.86 -2.58
CA GLY A 123 -0.99 15.68 -3.57
C GLY A 123 -1.84 14.43 -3.35
N HIS A 124 -1.99 13.93 -2.11
CA HIS A 124 -2.81 12.75 -1.86
C HIS A 124 -4.32 13.06 -1.88
N TYR A 125 -5.10 12.18 -2.49
CA TYR A 125 -6.56 12.25 -2.55
C TYR A 125 -7.19 11.61 -1.32
N VAL A 126 -7.13 12.33 -0.19
CA VAL A 126 -7.76 11.96 1.07
C VAL A 126 -8.35 13.18 1.75
N ASN A 127 -9.36 12.97 2.58
CA ASN A 127 -9.94 14.04 3.39
C ASN A 127 -9.45 13.92 4.84
N LYS A 128 -9.13 15.07 5.45
CA LYS A 128 -8.80 15.14 6.88
C LYS A 128 -9.83 16.01 7.60
N LYS A 129 -10.45 15.48 8.65
CA LYS A 129 -11.38 16.24 9.51
C LYS A 129 -10.87 16.24 10.95
N LYS A 130 -11.23 17.27 11.71
CA LYS A 130 -11.02 17.30 13.16
C LYS A 130 -12.30 16.84 13.85
N LEU A 131 -12.14 16.06 14.91
CA LEU A 131 -13.18 15.71 15.85
C LEU A 131 -12.73 16.14 17.24
N ILE A 132 -13.58 16.84 17.97
CA ILE A 132 -13.32 17.15 19.37
C ILE A 132 -14.09 16.12 20.20
N LYS A 133 -13.37 15.34 21.01
CA LYS A 133 -13.95 14.34 21.90
C LYS A 133 -13.20 14.40 23.22
N ASN A 134 -13.91 14.54 24.33
CA ASN A 134 -13.34 14.66 25.68
C ASN A 134 -12.23 15.73 25.77
N ASN A 135 -12.47 16.91 25.22
CA ASN A 135 -11.51 18.02 25.12
C ASN A 135 -10.19 17.71 24.39
N LYS A 136 -10.10 16.57 23.68
CA LYS A 136 -8.96 16.22 22.82
C LYS A 136 -9.35 16.34 21.36
N ILE A 137 -8.44 16.89 20.56
CA ILE A 137 -8.58 16.96 19.11
C ILE A 137 -8.07 15.66 18.51
N ILE A 138 -8.96 14.96 17.80
CA ILE A 138 -8.66 13.76 17.03
C ILE A 138 -8.71 14.11 15.55
N TYR A 139 -7.67 13.76 14.81
CA TYR A 139 -7.59 13.92 13.37
C TYR A 139 -8.08 12.64 12.70
N ARG A 140 -9.20 12.76 11.97
CA ARG A 140 -9.84 11.68 11.22
C ARG A 140 -9.31 11.67 9.80
N LEU A 141 -8.98 10.49 9.28
CA LEU A 141 -8.59 10.27 7.89
C LEU A 141 -9.77 9.63 7.14
N LEU A 142 -10.31 10.32 6.15
CA LEU A 142 -11.45 9.88 5.36
C LEU A 142 -11.03 9.67 3.91
N VAL A 143 -11.82 8.86 3.20
CA VAL A 143 -11.64 8.64 1.77
C VAL A 143 -11.69 9.95 0.97
N GLY A 144 -10.96 9.99 -0.14
CA GLY A 144 -11.07 11.08 -1.12
C GLY A 144 -12.43 11.08 -1.82
N LYS A 145 -12.86 12.25 -2.32
CA LYS A 145 -14.12 12.40 -3.09
C LYS A 145 -14.13 11.52 -4.34
N ASP A 146 -12.99 11.36 -4.98
CA ASP A 146 -12.83 10.51 -6.16
C ASP A 146 -12.51 9.08 -5.73
N SER A 147 -13.50 8.19 -5.80
CA SER A 147 -13.35 6.79 -5.39
C SER A 147 -12.27 6.03 -6.19
N ASN A 148 -11.99 6.44 -7.44
CA ASN A 148 -10.97 5.81 -8.28
C ASN A 148 -9.55 6.28 -7.98
N LYS A 149 -9.44 7.44 -7.31
CA LYS A 149 -8.16 8.04 -6.90
C LYS A 149 -7.97 8.10 -5.39
N ASP A 150 -8.96 7.71 -4.58
CA ASP A 150 -8.83 7.61 -3.12
C ASP A 150 -7.50 6.95 -2.76
N GLN A 151 -6.75 7.59 -1.86
CA GLN A 151 -5.44 7.14 -1.43
C GLN A 151 -5.40 6.84 0.07
N SER A 152 -6.56 6.76 0.73
CA SER A 152 -6.66 6.42 2.16
C SER A 152 -5.94 5.10 2.47
N TYR A 153 -6.05 4.10 1.59
CA TYR A 153 -5.35 2.81 1.69
C TYR A 153 -3.83 2.96 1.89
N PHE A 154 -3.19 3.90 1.20
CA PHE A 154 -1.74 4.10 1.26
C PHE A 154 -1.28 4.93 2.46
N LEU A 155 -2.21 5.63 3.11
CA LEU A 155 -1.98 6.45 4.30
C LEU A 155 -2.47 5.78 5.58
N CYS A 156 -2.71 4.46 5.52
CA CYS A 156 -3.33 3.69 6.59
C CYS A 156 -2.48 3.51 7.84
N GLN A 157 -1.20 3.87 7.77
CA GLN A 157 -0.22 3.78 8.84
C GLN A 157 0.19 5.15 9.39
N LEU A 158 -0.55 6.22 9.07
CA LEU A 158 -0.26 7.54 9.63
C LEU A 158 -0.66 7.64 11.10
N THR A 159 0.15 8.34 11.89
CA THR A 159 -0.14 8.65 13.29
C THR A 159 -0.96 9.93 13.45
N GLN A 160 -1.54 10.15 14.63
CA GLN A 160 -2.23 11.41 14.96
C GLN A 160 -1.32 12.64 14.82
N TYR A 161 -0.04 12.52 15.19
CA TYR A 161 0.94 13.59 15.02
C TYR A 161 1.19 13.92 13.55
N GLN A 162 1.38 12.89 12.72
CA GLN A 162 1.57 13.07 11.27
C GLN A 162 0.34 13.70 10.63
N LEU A 163 -0.87 13.25 10.98
CA LEU A 163 -2.12 13.85 10.50
C LEU A 163 -2.29 15.29 10.99
N LYS A 164 -1.96 15.60 12.24
CA LYS A 164 -1.97 16.96 12.79
C LYS A 164 -1.15 17.92 11.93
N LYS A 165 0.05 17.47 11.53
CA LYS A 165 1.04 18.25 10.78
C LYS A 165 0.90 18.19 9.26
N SER A 166 -0.08 17.47 8.70
CA SER A 166 -0.21 17.28 7.24
C SER A 166 -1.44 17.94 6.65
N LEU A 167 -1.35 18.46 5.43
CA LEU A 167 -2.46 19.01 4.65
C LEU A 167 -2.67 18.20 3.37
N PHE A 168 -3.94 18.05 2.98
CA PHE A 168 -4.37 17.27 1.81
C PHE A 168 -5.34 18.10 0.95
N PRO A 169 -4.83 19.03 0.12
CA PRO A 169 -5.68 20.00 -0.59
C PRO A 169 -6.60 19.38 -1.65
N LEU A 170 -6.33 18.14 -2.08
CA LEU A 170 -7.04 17.49 -3.19
C LEU A 170 -8.20 16.59 -2.75
N GLY A 171 -8.38 16.34 -1.45
CA GLY A 171 -9.36 15.39 -0.94
C GLY A 171 -10.80 15.62 -1.39
N THR A 172 -11.17 16.88 -1.63
CA THR A 172 -12.53 17.30 -2.04
C THR A 172 -12.70 17.44 -3.56
N LEU A 173 -11.68 17.08 -4.34
CA LEU A 173 -11.64 17.25 -5.79
C LEU A 173 -11.58 15.90 -6.50
N THR A 174 -12.20 15.83 -7.67
CA THR A 174 -11.95 14.72 -8.61
C THR A 174 -10.70 14.95 -9.42
N LYS A 175 -10.11 13.87 -9.97
CA LYS A 175 -8.92 14.01 -10.84
C LYS A 175 -9.17 14.95 -12.01
N ASN A 176 -10.35 14.90 -12.60
CA ASN A 176 -10.75 15.77 -13.70
C ASN A 176 -10.81 17.24 -13.26
N GLN A 177 -11.29 17.52 -12.04
CA GLN A 177 -11.27 18.88 -11.49
C GLN A 177 -9.84 19.37 -11.26
N VAL A 178 -8.95 18.51 -10.76
CA VAL A 178 -7.52 18.83 -10.57
C VAL A 178 -6.86 19.18 -11.90
N ARG A 179 -7.10 18.38 -12.96
CA ARG A 179 -6.60 18.67 -14.32
C ARG A 179 -7.11 20.00 -14.86
N LYS A 180 -8.42 20.27 -14.75
CA LYS A 180 -9.01 21.55 -15.16
C LYS A 180 -8.42 22.75 -14.41
N ILE A 181 -8.11 22.59 -13.11
CA ILE A 181 -7.45 23.64 -12.34
C ILE A 181 -6.03 23.88 -12.87
N ALA A 182 -5.27 22.82 -13.16
CA ALA A 182 -3.93 22.94 -13.72
C ALA A 182 -3.92 23.66 -15.07
N GLU A 183 -4.83 23.27 -15.98
CA GLU A 183 -5.00 23.89 -17.30
C GLU A 183 -5.42 25.37 -17.19
N LYS A 184 -6.44 25.67 -16.38
CA LYS A 184 -6.93 27.05 -16.18
C LYS A 184 -5.84 27.99 -15.65
N ASN A 185 -4.92 27.48 -14.85
CA ASN A 185 -3.81 28.24 -14.29
C ASN A 185 -2.52 28.09 -15.11
N ARG A 186 -2.59 27.48 -16.30
CA ARG A 186 -1.49 27.32 -17.26
C ARG A 186 -0.22 26.74 -16.63
N LEU A 187 -0.37 25.78 -15.71
CA LEU A 187 0.79 25.11 -15.12
C LEU A 187 1.56 24.36 -16.20
N CYS A 188 2.89 24.51 -16.24
CA CYS A 188 3.76 23.86 -17.24
C CYS A 188 3.52 22.35 -17.39
N ASN A 189 3.18 21.66 -16.30
CA ASN A 189 2.95 20.22 -16.28
C ASN A 189 1.49 19.80 -16.44
N ALA A 190 0.55 20.69 -16.77
CA ALA A 190 -0.90 20.41 -16.77
C ALA A 190 -1.32 19.15 -17.55
N TYR A 191 -0.62 18.84 -18.66
CA TYR A 191 -0.88 17.68 -19.52
C TYR A 191 0.00 16.45 -19.24
N LYS A 192 0.94 16.53 -18.27
CA LYS A 192 1.85 15.43 -17.93
C LYS A 192 1.07 14.22 -17.42
N LYS A 193 1.30 13.03 -17.96
CA LYS A 193 0.61 11.80 -17.53
C LYS A 193 0.94 11.45 -16.07
N ASP A 194 0.01 10.78 -15.39
CA ASP A 194 0.25 10.29 -14.04
C ASP A 194 1.34 9.21 -14.06
N SER A 195 2.22 9.23 -13.07
CA SER A 195 3.22 8.17 -12.88
C SER A 195 2.52 6.83 -12.62
N GLN A 196 3.00 5.77 -13.29
CA GLN A 196 2.54 4.40 -13.10
C GLN A 196 3.68 3.54 -12.57
N GLY A 197 3.37 2.57 -11.70
CA GLY A 197 4.34 1.67 -11.08
C GLY A 197 4.56 1.96 -9.59
N LEU A 198 5.50 1.25 -8.97
CA LEU A 198 5.96 1.58 -7.61
C LEU A 198 6.60 2.97 -7.63
N CYS A 199 6.40 3.75 -6.56
CA CYS A 199 6.77 5.17 -6.50
C CYS A 199 8.22 5.50 -6.92
N PHE A 200 9.14 4.53 -6.87
CA PHE A 200 10.58 4.67 -7.09
C PHE A 200 11.16 3.74 -8.16
N VAL A 201 10.53 2.58 -8.41
CA VAL A 201 10.96 1.65 -9.46
C VAL A 201 10.56 2.19 -10.85
N GLY A 202 9.62 3.14 -10.89
CA GLY A 202 9.14 3.74 -12.12
C GLY A 202 8.59 2.68 -13.06
N LYS A 203 9.10 2.66 -14.30
CA LYS A 203 8.68 1.72 -15.35
C LYS A 203 9.41 0.37 -15.30
N ILE A 204 10.37 0.16 -14.38
CA ILE A 204 11.17 -1.07 -14.33
C ILE A 204 10.30 -2.24 -13.86
N GLN A 205 10.49 -3.41 -14.48
CA GLN A 205 9.81 -4.63 -14.06
C GLN A 205 10.32 -5.08 -12.68
N LEU A 206 9.41 -5.26 -11.71
CA LEU A 206 9.76 -5.62 -10.34
C LEU A 206 10.64 -6.87 -10.24
N SER A 207 10.40 -7.89 -11.07
CA SER A 207 11.24 -9.10 -11.12
C SER A 207 12.70 -8.77 -11.43
N ARG A 208 12.96 -7.88 -12.39
CA ARG A 208 14.32 -7.44 -12.75
C ARG A 208 14.97 -6.65 -11.62
N PHE A 209 14.19 -5.82 -10.92
CA PHE A 209 14.69 -5.09 -9.74
C PHE A 209 15.10 -6.06 -8.62
N LEU A 210 14.26 -7.06 -8.32
CA LEU A 210 14.54 -8.03 -7.25
C LEU A 210 15.76 -8.91 -7.56
N GLN A 211 16.02 -9.21 -8.84
CA GLN A 211 17.19 -9.98 -9.27
C GLN A 211 18.55 -9.32 -8.95
N LYS A 212 18.57 -8.02 -8.59
CA LYS A 212 19.80 -7.34 -8.13
C LYS A 212 20.37 -7.91 -6.83
N LYS A 213 19.52 -8.36 -5.90
CA LYS A 213 19.94 -8.90 -4.59
C LYS A 213 19.34 -10.29 -4.26
N ILE A 214 18.52 -10.85 -5.14
CA ILE A 214 17.90 -12.17 -5.01
C ILE A 214 18.26 -13.00 -6.25
N PHE A 215 19.12 -14.00 -6.08
CA PHE A 215 19.55 -14.85 -7.18
C PHE A 215 18.42 -15.78 -7.64
N PRO A 216 18.13 -15.82 -8.95
CA PRO A 216 17.19 -16.78 -9.51
C PRO A 216 17.63 -18.22 -9.25
N LYS A 217 16.73 -19.04 -8.67
CA LYS A 217 16.95 -20.47 -8.46
C LYS A 217 15.86 -21.27 -9.15
N ARG A 218 16.24 -22.22 -10.00
CA ARG A 218 15.27 -23.09 -10.68
C ARG A 218 14.46 -23.88 -9.65
N GLY A 219 13.14 -23.86 -9.80
CA GLY A 219 12.17 -24.55 -8.95
C GLY A 219 11.03 -25.13 -9.76
N GLU A 220 10.20 -25.95 -9.14
CA GLU A 220 9.10 -26.66 -9.80
C GLU A 220 7.77 -25.93 -9.67
N ILE A 221 6.94 -26.00 -10.71
CA ILE A 221 5.55 -25.56 -10.67
C ILE A 221 4.66 -26.80 -10.53
N VAL A 222 3.91 -26.89 -9.43
CA VAL A 222 2.99 -27.99 -9.11
C VAL A 222 1.55 -27.49 -9.27
N MET A 223 0.74 -28.19 -10.05
CA MET A 223 -0.69 -27.92 -10.19
C MET A 223 -1.49 -28.78 -9.22
N ILE A 224 -2.30 -28.13 -8.39
CA ILE A 224 -3.25 -28.76 -7.47
C ILE A 224 -4.64 -28.79 -8.11
N ASP A 225 -5.32 -29.93 -8.00
CA ASP A 225 -6.69 -30.08 -8.47
C ASP A 225 -7.70 -29.41 -7.52
N SER A 226 -8.75 -28.81 -8.06
CA SER A 226 -9.79 -28.15 -7.26
C SER A 226 -10.61 -29.11 -6.39
N ASN A 227 -10.66 -30.39 -6.75
CA ASN A 227 -11.39 -31.45 -6.05
C ASN A 227 -10.52 -32.18 -5.02
N ALA A 228 -9.27 -31.74 -4.78
CA ALA A 228 -8.41 -32.34 -3.77
C ALA A 228 -9.10 -32.39 -2.39
N LEU A 229 -8.94 -33.51 -1.68
CA LEU A 229 -9.60 -33.78 -0.39
C LEU A 229 -9.41 -32.66 0.65
N MET A 230 -8.27 -31.94 0.58
CA MET A 230 -7.95 -30.82 1.46
C MET A 230 -8.93 -29.63 1.37
N TYR A 231 -9.69 -29.51 0.28
CA TYR A 231 -10.71 -28.47 0.11
C TYR A 231 -12.10 -28.89 0.62
N HIS A 232 -12.29 -30.17 0.96
CA HIS A 232 -13.53 -30.73 1.46
C HIS A 232 -13.37 -31.34 2.85
N PRO A 233 -12.94 -30.57 3.88
CA PRO A 233 -12.75 -31.10 5.21
C PRO A 233 -14.09 -31.54 5.82
N LYS A 234 -14.11 -32.71 6.46
CA LYS A 234 -15.26 -33.18 7.28
C LYS A 234 -15.54 -32.13 8.38
N LYS A 235 -16.79 -31.68 8.51
CA LYS A 235 -17.20 -30.67 9.50
C LYS A 235 -16.83 -31.15 10.91
N LYS A 236 -15.90 -30.47 11.60
CA LYS A 236 -15.68 -30.64 13.04
C LYS A 236 -16.35 -29.48 13.79
N PRO A 237 -17.04 -29.74 14.92
CA PRO A 237 -17.56 -28.67 15.76
C PRO A 237 -16.38 -27.94 16.44
N PHE A 238 -16.24 -26.65 16.17
CA PHE A 238 -15.22 -25.80 16.77
C PHE A 238 -15.87 -24.72 17.64
N CYS A 239 -15.31 -24.47 18.82
CA CYS A 239 -15.54 -23.23 19.57
C CYS A 239 -15.10 -22.02 18.73
N GLN A 240 -15.79 -20.87 18.85
CA GLN A 240 -15.56 -19.65 18.07
C GLN A 240 -14.07 -19.24 17.99
N ARG A 241 -13.34 -19.32 19.11
CA ARG A 241 -11.91 -18.96 19.15
C ARG A 241 -11.03 -19.93 18.35
N LYS A 242 -11.33 -21.24 18.41
CA LYS A 242 -10.63 -22.26 17.61
C LYS A 242 -11.00 -22.17 16.13
N LYS A 243 -12.23 -21.74 15.81
CA LYS A 243 -12.71 -21.52 14.45
C LYS A 243 -11.92 -20.44 13.70
N ASN A 244 -11.70 -19.27 14.31
CA ASN A 244 -10.97 -18.17 13.66
C ASN A 244 -9.50 -18.50 13.39
N VAL A 245 -8.86 -19.20 14.34
CA VAL A 245 -7.50 -19.74 14.16
C VAL A 245 -7.46 -20.73 12.99
N PHE A 246 -8.46 -21.60 12.86
CA PHE A 246 -8.51 -22.58 11.79
C PHE A 246 -8.72 -21.93 10.42
N LEU A 247 -9.63 -20.96 10.31
CA LEU A 247 -9.98 -20.29 9.06
C LEU A 247 -8.87 -19.37 8.51
N SER A 248 -7.98 -18.87 9.37
CA SER A 248 -6.87 -17.98 9.00
C SER A 248 -5.62 -18.75 8.58
N LYS A 249 -5.41 -19.95 9.12
CA LYS A 249 -4.23 -20.78 8.86
C LYS A 249 -3.96 -20.97 7.37
N ARG A 250 -2.68 -20.98 7.04
CA ARG A 250 -2.18 -21.30 5.69
C ARG A 250 -2.48 -22.75 5.35
N LYS A 251 -2.94 -22.99 4.12
CA LYS A 251 -3.05 -24.34 3.56
C LYS A 251 -1.63 -24.79 3.26
N LYS A 252 -1.19 -25.89 3.88
CA LYS A 252 0.11 -26.49 3.59
C LYS A 252 -0.07 -27.47 2.43
N TYR A 253 0.78 -27.34 1.42
CA TYR A 253 0.83 -28.21 0.26
C TYR A 253 2.15 -28.96 0.28
N GLN A 254 2.13 -30.19 -0.19
CA GLN A 254 3.29 -31.00 -0.50
C GLN A 254 3.35 -31.24 -2.01
N LYS A 255 4.54 -31.54 -2.53
CA LYS A 255 4.72 -31.86 -3.95
C LYS A 255 3.80 -33.00 -4.42
N SER A 256 3.59 -34.00 -3.57
CA SER A 256 2.72 -35.16 -3.82
C SER A 256 1.23 -34.82 -3.94
N ASP A 257 0.80 -33.63 -3.50
CA ASP A 257 -0.62 -33.22 -3.57
C ASP A 257 -1.06 -32.84 -5.00
N GLY A 258 -0.12 -32.77 -5.96
CA GLY A 258 -0.41 -32.33 -7.31
C GLY A 258 0.53 -32.87 -8.37
N LYS A 259 0.36 -32.38 -9.60
CA LYS A 259 1.17 -32.75 -10.77
C LYS A 259 2.20 -31.68 -11.06
N VAL A 260 3.47 -32.06 -11.26
CA VAL A 260 4.50 -31.14 -11.78
C VAL A 260 4.16 -30.79 -13.23
N ILE A 261 4.04 -29.50 -13.53
CA ILE A 261 3.61 -28.99 -14.84
C ILE A 261 4.65 -28.09 -15.52
N GLY A 262 5.75 -27.79 -14.85
CA GLY A 262 6.82 -26.96 -15.41
C GLY A 262 7.81 -26.47 -14.35
N TYR A 263 8.58 -25.45 -14.70
CA TYR A 263 9.64 -24.89 -13.86
C TYR A 263 9.57 -23.37 -13.84
N HIS A 264 10.14 -22.77 -12.79
CA HIS A 264 10.28 -21.33 -12.64
C HIS A 264 11.69 -20.96 -12.15
N HIS A 265 12.03 -19.67 -12.15
CA HIS A 265 13.35 -19.15 -11.77
C HIS A 265 13.39 -18.57 -10.35
N GLY A 266 12.59 -19.10 -9.43
CA GLY A 266 12.55 -18.70 -8.01
C GLY A 266 11.14 -18.43 -7.51
N SER A 267 10.73 -19.07 -6.42
CA SER A 267 9.35 -19.00 -5.90
C SER A 267 9.05 -17.63 -5.28
N GLN A 268 10.10 -16.92 -4.86
CA GLN A 268 10.06 -15.56 -4.32
C GLN A 268 9.48 -14.54 -5.31
N PHE A 269 9.59 -14.77 -6.63
CA PHE A 269 9.07 -13.85 -7.64
C PHE A 269 7.58 -14.01 -7.94
N PHE A 270 6.91 -14.94 -7.26
CA PHE A 270 5.49 -15.21 -7.44
C PHE A 270 4.67 -14.72 -6.26
N THR A 271 3.54 -14.11 -6.56
CA THR A 271 2.57 -13.66 -5.56
C THR A 271 1.30 -14.50 -5.65
N LYS A 272 0.70 -14.83 -4.50
CA LYS A 272 -0.59 -15.51 -4.46
C LYS A 272 -1.65 -14.75 -5.27
N GLY A 273 -2.40 -15.48 -6.10
CA GLY A 273 -3.39 -14.93 -7.04
C GLY A 273 -2.80 -14.44 -8.37
N GLN A 274 -1.48 -14.49 -8.56
CA GLN A 274 -0.85 -14.12 -9.82
C GLN A 274 -1.25 -15.08 -10.96
N ARG A 275 -1.59 -14.52 -12.12
CA ARG A 275 -1.86 -15.25 -13.37
C ARG A 275 -0.74 -15.09 -14.40
N LYS A 276 -0.26 -13.86 -14.60
CA LYS A 276 0.78 -13.53 -15.60
C LYS A 276 2.15 -14.00 -15.12
N GLY A 277 3.05 -14.37 -16.04
CA GLY A 277 4.42 -14.76 -15.72
C GLY A 277 4.63 -16.21 -15.26
N ILE A 278 3.57 -17.04 -15.24
CA ILE A 278 3.68 -18.49 -15.03
C ILE A 278 4.22 -19.18 -16.30
N SER A 279 3.98 -18.58 -17.48
CA SER A 279 4.50 -19.03 -18.79
C SER A 279 4.23 -20.51 -19.12
N ILE A 280 3.12 -21.06 -18.61
CA ILE A 280 2.64 -22.41 -18.90
C ILE A 280 1.28 -22.31 -19.61
N GLY A 281 1.18 -22.92 -20.79
CA GLY A 281 -0.03 -22.97 -21.63
C GLY A 281 -0.63 -24.38 -21.75
N GLY A 282 -1.69 -24.53 -22.56
CA GLY A 282 -2.29 -25.84 -22.87
C GLY A 282 -3.40 -26.33 -21.93
N TYR A 283 -3.90 -25.47 -21.03
CA TYR A 283 -4.95 -25.82 -20.06
C TYR A 283 -6.31 -25.19 -20.40
N LYS A 284 -7.40 -25.88 -20.07
CA LYS A 284 -8.79 -25.43 -20.31
C LYS A 284 -9.12 -24.06 -19.69
N LYS A 285 -8.48 -23.73 -18.56
CA LYS A 285 -8.60 -22.42 -17.91
C LYS A 285 -7.21 -21.93 -17.51
N ALA A 286 -7.09 -20.61 -17.33
CA ALA A 286 -5.84 -20.00 -16.89
C ALA A 286 -5.41 -20.51 -15.50
N LEU A 287 -4.09 -20.66 -15.32
CA LEU A 287 -3.49 -21.01 -14.03
C LEU A 287 -3.31 -19.78 -13.15
N PHE A 288 -3.46 -19.97 -11.85
CA PHE A 288 -3.24 -18.96 -10.82
C PHE A 288 -2.33 -19.53 -9.73
N VAL A 289 -1.40 -18.74 -9.22
CA VAL A 289 -0.60 -19.11 -8.04
C VAL A 289 -1.51 -19.19 -6.83
N ILE A 290 -1.57 -20.35 -6.18
CA ILE A 290 -2.36 -20.55 -4.96
C ILE A 290 -1.49 -20.50 -3.71
N GLU A 291 -0.20 -20.86 -3.83
CA GLU A 291 0.75 -20.85 -2.73
C GLU A 291 2.20 -20.94 -3.24
N THR A 292 3.17 -20.48 -2.43
CA THR A 292 4.61 -20.57 -2.73
C THR A 292 5.38 -21.21 -1.58
N ASP A 293 6.21 -22.22 -1.84
CA ASP A 293 7.16 -22.73 -0.85
C ASP A 293 8.55 -22.18 -1.14
N ILE A 294 9.10 -21.42 -0.20
CA ILE A 294 10.45 -20.85 -0.33
C ILE A 294 11.52 -21.87 0.04
N LYS A 295 11.23 -22.80 0.96
CA LYS A 295 12.19 -23.80 1.43
C LYS A 295 12.45 -24.82 0.33
N GLU A 296 11.38 -25.39 -0.21
CA GLU A 296 11.45 -26.35 -1.31
C GLU A 296 11.58 -25.69 -2.68
N ASN A 297 11.46 -24.35 -2.76
CA ASN A 297 11.44 -23.57 -3.99
C ASN A 297 10.38 -24.09 -4.99
N ILE A 298 9.13 -24.24 -4.51
CA ILE A 298 8.00 -24.74 -5.30
C ILE A 298 6.94 -23.64 -5.44
N VAL A 299 6.33 -23.54 -6.62
CA VAL A 299 5.14 -22.71 -6.85
C VAL A 299 3.94 -23.61 -7.06
N TYR A 300 2.96 -23.52 -6.15
CA TYR A 300 1.69 -24.23 -6.29
C TYR A 300 0.72 -23.38 -7.10
N THR A 301 0.10 -24.00 -8.10
CA THR A 301 -0.87 -23.38 -9.00
C THR A 301 -2.20 -24.13 -8.96
N GLY A 302 -3.28 -23.42 -9.29
CA GLY A 302 -4.62 -23.97 -9.43
C GLY A 302 -5.28 -23.47 -10.71
N MET A 303 -6.07 -24.31 -11.34
CA MET A 303 -6.74 -23.98 -12.60
C MET A 303 -8.03 -23.18 -12.36
N GLY A 304 -8.13 -22.00 -12.97
CA GLY A 304 -9.31 -21.13 -12.94
C GLY A 304 -9.35 -20.16 -11.73
N LYS A 305 -10.00 -19.01 -11.95
CA LYS A 305 -10.09 -17.93 -10.94
C LYS A 305 -10.86 -18.31 -9.67
N ASN A 306 -11.71 -19.33 -9.75
CA ASN A 306 -12.57 -19.80 -8.66
C ASN A 306 -11.93 -20.95 -7.86
N HIS A 307 -10.65 -21.24 -8.08
CA HIS A 307 -9.98 -22.36 -7.43
C HIS A 307 -10.02 -22.22 -5.88
N PRO A 308 -10.46 -23.23 -5.11
CA PRO A 308 -10.66 -23.11 -3.66
C PRO A 308 -9.37 -22.84 -2.86
N GLY A 309 -8.21 -23.13 -3.45
CA GLY A 309 -6.90 -22.73 -2.90
C GLY A 309 -6.70 -21.21 -2.81
N LEU A 310 -7.38 -20.43 -3.65
CA LEU A 310 -7.29 -18.97 -3.65
C LEU A 310 -8.10 -18.34 -2.51
N TYR A 311 -9.20 -18.96 -2.07
CA TYR A 311 -10.17 -18.32 -1.20
C TYR A 311 -9.96 -18.66 0.28
N LYS A 312 -10.14 -17.65 1.13
CA LYS A 312 -10.13 -17.76 2.59
C LYS A 312 -11.21 -16.87 3.20
N LYS A 313 -11.73 -17.28 4.35
CA LYS A 313 -12.75 -16.51 5.09
C LYS A 313 -12.14 -15.53 6.09
N SER A 314 -10.93 -15.78 6.58
CA SER A 314 -10.29 -14.92 7.56
C SER A 314 -8.80 -14.77 7.34
N LEU A 315 -8.23 -13.73 7.94
CA LEU A 315 -6.79 -13.48 8.01
C LEU A 315 -6.39 -13.15 9.46
N PHE A 316 -5.07 -13.13 9.70
CA PHE A 316 -4.49 -12.79 10.99
C PHE A 316 -3.47 -11.65 10.83
N ILE A 317 -3.38 -10.81 11.85
CA ILE A 317 -2.40 -9.72 11.98
C ILE A 317 -1.76 -9.87 13.35
N GLN A 318 -0.43 -9.90 13.40
CA GLN A 318 0.32 -9.94 14.66
C GLN A 318 0.16 -8.64 15.45
N GLU A 319 0.26 -8.72 16.77
CA GLU A 319 0.08 -7.55 17.65
C GLU A 319 0.90 -6.33 17.25
N LYS A 320 2.20 -6.54 16.98
CA LYS A 320 3.14 -5.48 16.58
C LYS A 320 2.83 -4.83 15.24
N ASP A 321 2.04 -5.50 14.40
CA ASP A 321 1.72 -5.06 13.05
C ASP A 321 0.34 -4.41 12.97
N ILE A 322 -0.39 -4.30 14.10
CA ILE A 322 -1.66 -3.57 14.20
C ILE A 322 -1.37 -2.08 14.39
N HIS A 323 -2.03 -1.25 13.59
CA HIS A 323 -1.97 0.19 13.68
C HIS A 323 -3.36 0.78 13.75
N TRP A 324 -3.60 1.65 14.73
CA TRP A 324 -4.85 2.41 14.84
C TRP A 324 -4.58 3.88 14.52
N ILE A 325 -5.32 4.42 13.55
CA ILE A 325 -5.40 5.87 13.36
C ILE A 325 -6.30 6.45 14.44
N ARG A 326 -7.43 5.79 14.68
CA ARG A 326 -8.36 6.10 15.77
C ARG A 326 -8.03 5.27 16.99
N GLU A 327 -7.00 5.70 17.72
CA GLU A 327 -6.55 5.07 18.97
C GLU A 327 -7.69 4.97 20.00
N ASP A 328 -8.64 5.90 19.99
CA ASP A 328 -9.83 5.88 20.86
C ASP A 328 -10.87 4.81 20.49
N LEU A 329 -10.69 4.12 19.36
CA LEU A 329 -11.51 3.00 18.91
C LEU A 329 -10.74 1.66 18.95
N ALA A 330 -9.50 1.67 19.47
CA ALA A 330 -8.68 0.47 19.53
C ALA A 330 -9.32 -0.58 20.44
N LEU A 331 -9.40 -1.81 19.93
CA LEU A 331 -10.03 -2.93 20.65
C LEU A 331 -9.13 -3.46 21.76
N LEU A 332 -9.74 -3.76 22.90
CA LEU A 332 -9.15 -4.54 23.99
C LEU A 332 -9.23 -6.04 23.69
N ASN A 333 -8.41 -6.83 24.38
CA ASN A 333 -8.39 -8.28 24.22
C ASN A 333 -9.76 -8.91 24.52
N GLY A 334 -10.31 -9.65 23.57
CA GLY A 334 -11.63 -10.28 23.65
C GLY A 334 -12.75 -9.49 22.95
N GLU A 335 -12.52 -8.22 22.63
CA GLU A 335 -13.52 -7.38 21.96
C GLU A 335 -13.61 -7.64 20.45
N LYS A 336 -14.73 -7.20 19.87
CA LYS A 336 -15.02 -7.32 18.45
C LYS A 336 -15.59 -6.03 17.90
N MET A 337 -15.38 -5.80 16.60
CA MET A 337 -15.96 -4.65 15.89
C MET A 337 -16.31 -5.03 14.47
N GLU A 338 -17.54 -4.71 14.06
CA GLU A 338 -17.95 -4.77 12.67
C GLU A 338 -17.38 -3.60 11.89
N VAL A 339 -16.75 -3.89 10.75
CA VAL A 339 -16.06 -2.90 9.93
C VAL A 339 -16.24 -3.22 8.46
N PHE A 340 -15.91 -2.24 7.63
CA PHE A 340 -15.62 -2.46 6.22
C PHE A 340 -14.12 -2.62 6.02
N CYS A 341 -13.68 -3.72 5.43
CA CYS A 341 -12.27 -4.03 5.24
C CYS A 341 -11.95 -4.19 3.75
N ARG A 342 -10.72 -3.83 3.36
CA ARG A 342 -10.12 -4.25 2.08
C ARG A 342 -8.68 -4.70 2.31
N ILE A 343 -8.21 -5.63 1.49
CA ILE A 343 -6.86 -6.23 1.62
C ILE A 343 -5.93 -5.85 0.47
N ARG A 344 -6.44 -5.08 -0.49
CA ARG A 344 -5.67 -4.51 -1.61
C ARG A 344 -6.22 -3.16 -2.03
N TYR A 345 -5.36 -2.36 -2.64
CA TYR A 345 -5.77 -1.12 -3.27
C TYR A 345 -6.82 -1.36 -4.37
N ARG A 346 -7.84 -0.49 -4.43
CA ARG A 346 -9.00 -0.56 -5.35
C ARG A 346 -9.91 -1.79 -5.23
N GLN A 347 -9.66 -2.68 -4.27
CA GLN A 347 -10.64 -3.70 -3.94
C GLN A 347 -11.86 -3.02 -3.30
N PRO A 348 -13.09 -3.39 -3.71
CA PRO A 348 -14.30 -2.95 -3.02
C PRO A 348 -14.24 -3.30 -1.53
N LEU A 349 -14.83 -2.45 -0.70
CA LEU A 349 -14.96 -2.73 0.73
C LEU A 349 -15.81 -3.99 0.95
N GLN A 350 -15.41 -4.79 1.92
CA GLN A 350 -16.05 -6.03 2.30
C GLN A 350 -16.42 -5.97 3.78
N LYS A 351 -17.63 -6.37 4.13
CA LYS A 351 -18.02 -6.48 5.54
C LYS A 351 -17.15 -7.52 6.23
N ALA A 352 -16.65 -7.16 7.40
CA ALA A 352 -15.79 -8.01 8.20
C ALA A 352 -15.97 -7.75 9.69
N LEU A 353 -15.63 -8.74 10.50
CA LEU A 353 -15.58 -8.67 11.95
C LEU A 353 -14.13 -8.72 12.40
N LEU A 354 -13.68 -7.65 13.06
CA LEU A 354 -12.42 -7.64 13.80
C LEU A 354 -12.60 -8.41 15.10
N TYR A 355 -11.64 -9.24 15.46
CA TYR A 355 -11.62 -9.95 16.75
C TYR A 355 -10.22 -9.87 17.38
N LYS A 356 -10.10 -9.07 18.45
CA LYS A 356 -8.83 -8.84 19.13
C LYS A 356 -8.53 -9.98 20.11
N ILE A 357 -7.31 -10.49 20.04
CA ILE A 357 -6.76 -11.46 20.99
C ILE A 357 -5.44 -10.96 21.58
N LYS A 358 -4.88 -11.67 22.57
CA LYS A 358 -3.61 -11.31 23.23
C LYS A 358 -2.43 -11.17 22.26
N ASN A 359 -2.36 -12.03 21.24
CA ASN A 359 -1.19 -12.12 20.35
C ASN A 359 -1.42 -11.43 18.98
N GLY A 360 -2.54 -10.73 18.79
CA GLY A 360 -2.87 -10.10 17.52
C GLY A 360 -4.37 -9.97 17.29
N MET A 361 -4.77 -9.92 16.02
CA MET A 361 -6.16 -9.71 15.62
C MET A 361 -6.53 -10.59 14.44
N PHE A 362 -7.72 -11.21 14.53
CA PHE A 362 -8.34 -11.87 13.39
C PHE A 362 -9.28 -10.90 12.67
N ILE A 363 -9.33 -11.01 11.35
CA ILE A 363 -10.36 -10.36 10.53
C ILE A 363 -11.13 -11.48 9.83
N GLU A 364 -12.40 -11.66 10.18
CA GLU A 364 -13.30 -12.61 9.53
C GLU A 364 -14.20 -11.87 8.56
N PHE A 365 -14.15 -12.22 7.27
CA PHE A 365 -14.99 -11.63 6.24
C PHE A 365 -16.32 -12.37 6.15
N GLU A 366 -17.39 -11.64 5.84
CA GLU A 366 -18.70 -12.22 5.55
C GLU A 366 -18.64 -13.12 4.30
N ILE A 367 -17.96 -12.64 3.26
CA ILE A 367 -17.73 -13.32 1.98
C ILE A 367 -16.27 -13.74 1.86
N LEU A 368 -16.02 -14.89 1.24
CA LEU A 368 -14.66 -15.39 0.98
C LEU A 368 -13.83 -14.40 0.16
N GLN A 369 -12.62 -14.13 0.64
CA GLN A 369 -11.67 -13.26 -0.02
C GLN A 369 -10.66 -14.05 -0.84
N CYS A 370 -10.44 -13.61 -2.07
CA CYS A 370 -9.51 -14.23 -2.99
C CYS A 370 -8.07 -13.75 -2.73
N ALA A 371 -7.14 -14.69 -2.63
CA ALA A 371 -5.70 -14.51 -2.53
C ALA A 371 -5.23 -13.56 -1.42
N ILE A 372 -5.71 -13.76 -0.19
CA ILE A 372 -5.10 -13.10 0.99
C ILE A 372 -3.60 -13.41 1.00
N THR A 373 -2.76 -12.38 0.94
CA THR A 373 -1.30 -12.47 0.74
C THR A 373 -0.55 -11.88 1.93
N GLU A 374 0.38 -12.63 2.50
CA GLU A 374 1.23 -12.18 3.60
C GLU A 374 2.16 -11.03 3.16
N GLY A 375 2.38 -10.06 4.05
CA GLY A 375 3.15 -8.84 3.77
C GLY A 375 2.35 -7.70 3.13
N GLN A 376 1.15 -7.96 2.60
CA GLN A 376 0.21 -6.92 2.22
C GLN A 376 -0.52 -6.37 3.46
N PHE A 377 -1.25 -5.26 3.29
CA PHE A 377 -1.99 -4.63 4.37
C PHE A 377 -3.49 -4.89 4.25
N ALA A 378 -4.09 -5.27 5.37
CA ALA A 378 -5.52 -5.14 5.58
C ALA A 378 -5.80 -3.76 6.20
N VAL A 379 -6.79 -3.06 5.68
CA VAL A 379 -7.21 -1.76 6.19
C VAL A 379 -8.71 -1.80 6.48
N TRP A 380 -9.14 -1.16 7.57
CA TRP A 380 -10.54 -1.20 8.00
C TRP A 380 -11.11 0.18 8.30
N TYR A 381 -12.39 0.32 7.96
CA TYR A 381 -13.13 1.56 7.92
C TYR A 381 -14.43 1.45 8.72
N LEU A 382 -14.84 2.58 9.30
CA LEU A 382 -16.22 2.82 9.72
C LEU A 382 -16.80 3.86 8.78
N ASN A 383 -17.78 3.45 7.98
CA ASN A 383 -18.31 4.25 6.88
C ASN A 383 -17.18 4.72 5.94
N GLU A 384 -16.97 6.04 5.84
CA GLU A 384 -15.94 6.68 5.00
C GLU A 384 -14.62 6.96 5.73
N GLU A 385 -14.53 6.67 7.03
CA GLU A 385 -13.34 6.92 7.84
C GLU A 385 -12.45 5.69 7.92
N LEU A 386 -11.18 5.86 7.59
CA LEU A 386 -10.15 4.87 7.85
C LEU A 386 -9.72 4.94 9.32
N ILE A 387 -9.95 3.85 10.05
CA ILE A 387 -9.75 3.83 11.51
C ILE A 387 -8.52 3.01 11.92
N GLY A 388 -8.08 2.05 11.09
CA GLY A 388 -6.86 1.29 11.36
C GLY A 388 -6.44 0.38 10.21
N SER A 389 -5.28 -0.26 10.40
CA SER A 389 -4.69 -1.18 9.43
C SER A 389 -3.68 -2.14 10.08
N GLY A 390 -3.25 -3.15 9.32
CA GLY A 390 -2.10 -3.94 9.73
C GLY A 390 -1.59 -4.90 8.67
N VAL A 391 -0.38 -5.42 8.90
CA VAL A 391 0.31 -6.32 7.98
C VAL A 391 -0.24 -7.74 8.12
N ILE A 392 -0.70 -8.30 7.01
CA ILE A 392 -1.22 -9.66 6.94
C ILE A 392 -0.08 -10.65 7.23
N SER A 393 -0.31 -11.54 8.20
CA SER A 393 0.64 -12.55 8.68
C SER A 393 0.22 -13.98 8.36
#